data_AF-A0A7W6CA43-F1
#
_entry.id   AF-A0A7W6CA43-F1
#
_cell.length_a   1.000
_cell.length_b   1.000
_cell.length_c   1.000
_cell.angle_alpha   90.00
_cell.angle_beta   90.00
_cell.angle_gamma   90.00
#
_symmetry.space_group_name_H-M   'P 1'
#
loop_
_entity.id
_entity.type
_entity.pdbx_description
1 polymer ?
#
loop_
_entity_poly.entity_id
_entity_poly.type
_entity_poly.pdbx_seq_one_letter_code
_entity_poly.pdbx_strand_id
1 'polypeptide(L)'
;MNVTDEEFPALFGIVAGALHQDIDLEYDTAAQALAGYARATKCFEKQMLLSETERFLERYHNDLDGEFARRFGFNFTPKSIGYTVPELFDMLRTILDDPESYMRFEPRN
;
A
#
# COMPACT_ATOMS: atom_id res chain seq x y z
N MET A 1 -4.60 -8.34 -19.91
CA MET A 1 -5.40 -8.10 -18.70
C MET A 1 -5.49 -9.44 -17.99
N ASN A 2 -4.62 -9.66 -17.00
CA ASN A 2 -4.62 -10.90 -16.23
C ASN A 2 -5.70 -10.79 -15.14
N VAL A 3 -6.28 -11.93 -14.76
CA VAL A 3 -7.33 -12.11 -13.74
C VAL A 3 -6.99 -11.50 -12.36
N THR A 4 -5.75 -11.05 -12.16
CA THR A 4 -5.24 -10.50 -10.89
C THR A 4 -5.73 -9.09 -10.56
N ASP A 5 -6.10 -8.28 -11.56
CA ASP A 5 -6.47 -6.86 -11.37
C ASP A 5 -7.91 -6.70 -10.85
N GLU A 6 -8.79 -7.69 -11.07
CA GLU A 6 -10.20 -7.61 -10.67
C GLU A 6 -10.43 -7.98 -9.21
N GLU A 7 -9.48 -8.66 -8.55
CA GLU A 7 -9.69 -9.22 -7.22
C GLU A 7 -9.41 -8.22 -6.08
N PHE A 8 -8.46 -7.30 -6.31
CA PHE A 8 -8.05 -6.27 -5.35
C PHE A 8 -7.94 -4.90 -6.05
N PRO A 9 -9.05 -4.36 -6.59
CA PRO A 9 -9.04 -3.13 -7.36
C PRO A 9 -8.60 -1.91 -6.55
N ALA A 10 -8.93 -1.82 -5.24
CA ALA A 10 -8.48 -0.72 -4.41
C ALA A 10 -6.98 -0.82 -4.12
N LEU A 11 -6.47 -2.03 -3.86
CA LEU A 11 -5.04 -2.28 -3.66
C LEU A 11 -4.23 -2.00 -4.93
N PHE A 12 -4.75 -2.38 -6.09
CA PHE A 12 -4.15 -2.01 -7.38
C PHE A 12 -4.12 -0.49 -7.56
N GLY A 13 -5.22 0.19 -7.24
CA GLY A 13 -5.34 1.64 -7.35
C GLY A 13 -4.30 2.40 -6.51
N ILE A 14 -4.08 2.00 -5.25
CA ILE A 14 -3.06 2.64 -4.41
C ILE A 14 -1.64 2.36 -4.90
N VAL A 15 -1.36 1.12 -5.34
CA VAL A 15 -0.03 0.76 -5.86
C VAL A 15 0.29 1.55 -7.14
N ALA A 16 -0.65 1.62 -8.06
CA ALA A 16 -0.46 2.30 -9.33
C ALA A 16 -0.50 3.83 -9.21
N GLY A 17 -1.25 4.37 -8.24
CA GLY A 17 -1.50 5.81 -8.12
C GLY A 17 -0.69 6.54 -7.05
N ALA A 18 -0.16 5.86 -6.03
CA ALA A 18 0.58 6.49 -4.94
C ALA A 18 1.92 5.83 -4.60
N LEU A 19 2.08 4.53 -4.88
CA LEU A 19 3.31 3.79 -4.55
C LEU A 19 4.14 3.38 -5.77
N HIS A 20 3.85 3.93 -6.95
CA HIS A 20 4.53 3.55 -8.18
C HIS A 20 6.02 3.94 -8.18
N GLN A 21 6.76 3.48 -9.18
CA GLN A 21 8.23 3.60 -9.23
C GLN A 21 8.75 5.03 -9.07
N ASP A 22 8.03 6.01 -9.61
CA ASP A 22 8.39 7.43 -9.59
C ASP A 22 7.89 8.20 -8.36
N ILE A 23 7.56 7.49 -7.27
CA ILE A 23 7.07 8.11 -6.03
C ILE A 23 8.02 9.19 -5.49
N ASP A 24 9.33 9.00 -5.67
CA ASP A 24 10.40 9.90 -5.22
C ASP A 24 10.43 11.25 -5.98
N LEU A 25 9.70 11.36 -7.10
CA LEU A 25 9.50 12.62 -7.81
C LEU A 25 8.35 13.46 -7.21
N GLU A 26 7.43 12.83 -6.49
CA GLU A 26 6.23 13.47 -5.93
C GLU A 26 6.28 13.59 -4.40
N TYR A 27 6.89 12.63 -3.72
CA TYR A 27 6.98 12.52 -2.27
C TYR A 27 8.35 12.00 -1.85
N ASP A 28 8.83 12.41 -0.68
CA ASP A 28 10.14 11.95 -0.20
C ASP A 28 10.09 10.48 0.26
N THR A 29 8.90 9.99 0.66
CA THR A 29 8.71 8.61 1.15
C THR A 29 7.36 8.01 0.77
N ALA A 30 7.28 6.68 0.84
CA ALA A 30 6.02 5.95 0.74
C ALA A 30 4.99 6.36 1.81
N ALA A 31 5.44 6.63 3.04
CA ALA A 31 4.54 7.06 4.11
C ALA A 31 3.90 8.42 3.80
N GLN A 32 4.66 9.38 3.27
CA GLN A 32 4.13 10.66 2.82
C GLN A 32 3.11 10.51 1.69
N ALA A 33 3.39 9.68 0.69
CA ALA A 33 2.45 9.44 -0.40
C ALA A 33 1.14 8.80 0.09
N LEU A 34 1.23 7.82 0.99
CA LEU A 34 0.06 7.23 1.65
C LEU A 34 -0.74 8.26 2.45
N ALA A 35 -0.09 9.21 3.11
CA ALA A 35 -0.75 10.30 3.81
C ALA A 35 -1.47 11.26 2.84
N GLY A 36 -0.83 11.59 1.71
CA GLY A 36 -1.45 12.35 0.62
C GLY A 36 -2.72 11.68 0.10
N TYR A 37 -2.61 10.38 -0.21
CA TYR A 37 -3.76 9.56 -0.58
C TYR A 37 -4.84 9.56 0.51
N ALA A 38 -4.48 9.35 1.78
CA ALA A 38 -5.42 9.29 2.88
C ALA A 38 -6.19 10.61 3.08
N ARG A 39 -5.57 11.76 2.81
CA ARG A 39 -6.25 13.07 2.87
C ARG A 39 -7.22 13.30 1.71
N ALA A 40 -6.91 12.76 0.53
CA ALA A 40 -7.70 12.94 -0.68
C ALA A 40 -8.84 11.90 -0.86
N THR A 41 -8.79 10.79 -0.13
CA THR A 41 -9.66 9.63 -0.33
C THR A 41 -10.88 9.62 0.59
N LYS A 42 -12.04 9.23 0.08
CA LYS A 42 -13.30 9.17 0.87
C LYS A 42 -13.30 7.97 1.83
N CYS A 43 -14.03 8.08 2.94
CA CYS A 43 -14.09 7.01 3.95
C CYS A 43 -14.47 5.63 3.39
N PHE A 44 -15.43 5.57 2.45
CA PHE A 44 -15.84 4.31 1.81
C PHE A 44 -14.69 3.67 1.01
N GLU A 45 -13.92 4.45 0.26
CA GLU A 45 -12.79 3.96 -0.53
C GLU A 45 -11.66 3.46 0.38
N LYS A 46 -11.41 4.16 1.50
CA LYS A 46 -10.49 3.69 2.54
C LYS A 46 -10.92 2.34 3.12
N GLN A 47 -12.22 2.17 3.42
CA GLN A 47 -12.75 0.92 3.96
C GLN A 47 -12.64 -0.25 2.97
N MET A 48 -12.85 0.00 1.67
CA MET A 48 -12.62 -1.03 0.65
C MET A 48 -11.15 -1.48 0.63
N LEU A 49 -10.23 -0.52 0.63
CA LEU A 49 -8.80 -0.81 0.66
C LEU A 49 -8.40 -1.63 1.90
N LEU A 50 -8.91 -1.26 3.08
CA LEU A 50 -8.67 -2.02 4.31
C LEU A 50 -9.24 -3.45 4.25
N SER A 51 -10.45 -3.63 3.72
CA SER A 51 -11.03 -4.95 3.55
C SER A 51 -10.23 -5.81 2.56
N GLU A 52 -9.69 -5.20 1.50
CA GLU A 52 -8.83 -5.88 0.54
C GLU A 52 -7.48 -6.31 1.15
N THR A 53 -6.85 -5.48 1.99
CA THR A 53 -5.60 -5.88 2.67
C THR A 53 -5.83 -7.02 3.65
N GLU A 54 -6.91 -7.01 4.43
CA GLU A 54 -7.29 -8.12 5.31
C GLU A 54 -7.50 -9.42 4.52
N ARG A 55 -8.28 -9.37 3.44
CA ARG A 55 -8.50 -10.53 2.56
C ARG A 55 -7.21 -11.04 1.93
N PHE A 56 -6.30 -10.14 1.55
CA PHE A 56 -5.01 -10.53 1.00
C PHE A 56 -4.17 -11.28 2.04
N LEU A 57 -4.12 -10.78 3.28
CA LEU A 57 -3.41 -11.42 4.38
C LEU A 57 -3.97 -12.81 4.68
N GLU A 58 -5.29 -12.96 4.74
CA GLU A 58 -5.94 -14.25 5.00
C GLU A 58 -5.71 -15.26 3.87
N ARG A 59 -5.92 -14.84 2.62
CA ARG A 59 -5.89 -15.72 1.46
C ARG A 59 -4.48 -16.21 1.14
N TYR A 60 -3.49 -15.34 1.28
CA TYR A 60 -2.11 -15.60 0.88
C TYR A 60 -1.16 -15.71 2.08
N HIS A 61 -1.69 -16.04 3.26
CA HIS A 61 -0.94 -16.14 4.54
C HIS A 61 0.34 -17.00 4.45
N ASN A 62 0.43 -17.92 3.49
CA ASN A 62 1.57 -18.80 3.28
C ASN A 62 2.64 -18.26 2.30
N ASP A 63 2.36 -17.20 1.53
CA ASP A 63 3.29 -16.59 0.56
C ASP A 63 2.91 -15.13 0.23
N LEU A 64 2.89 -14.26 1.25
CA LEU A 64 2.42 -12.87 1.09
C LEU A 64 3.31 -12.05 0.15
N ASP A 65 4.63 -12.04 0.38
CA ASP A 65 5.58 -11.26 -0.42
C ASP A 65 5.65 -11.78 -1.86
N GLY A 66 5.60 -13.11 -2.07
CA GLY A 66 5.61 -13.71 -3.39
C GLY A 66 4.36 -13.39 -4.20
N GLU A 67 3.18 -13.46 -3.58
CA GLU A 67 1.92 -13.09 -4.24
C GLU A 67 1.83 -11.59 -4.52
N PHE A 68 2.31 -10.75 -3.60
CA PHE A 68 2.34 -9.32 -3.83
C PHE A 68 3.27 -8.97 -4.99
N ALA A 69 4.49 -9.52 -5.01
CA ALA A 69 5.44 -9.30 -6.09
C ALA A 69 4.92 -9.79 -7.46
N ARG A 70 4.21 -10.93 -7.51
CA ARG A 70 3.59 -11.43 -8.74
C ARG A 70 2.57 -10.46 -9.34
N ARG A 71 1.83 -9.75 -8.50
CA ARG A 71 0.74 -8.84 -8.92
C ARG A 71 1.21 -7.42 -9.14
N PHE A 72 2.07 -6.93 -8.26
CA PHE A 72 2.39 -5.51 -8.13
C PHE A 72 3.86 -5.19 -8.38
N GLY A 73 4.73 -6.20 -8.45
CA GLY A 73 6.18 -6.03 -8.48
C GLY A 73 6.72 -5.28 -9.70
N PHE A 74 5.93 -5.14 -10.76
CA PHE A 74 6.26 -4.23 -11.86
C PHE A 74 6.23 -2.76 -11.42
N ASN A 75 5.33 -2.37 -10.52
CA ASN A 75 5.23 -1.01 -10.01
C ASN A 75 5.99 -0.82 -8.70
N PHE A 76 5.81 -1.76 -7.76
CA PHE A 76 6.24 -1.59 -6.38
C PHE A 76 6.37 -2.93 -5.67
N THR A 77 7.36 -3.01 -4.77
CA THR A 77 7.43 -4.09 -3.78
C THR A 77 7.69 -3.48 -2.40
N PRO A 78 7.06 -3.96 -1.31
CA PRO A 78 7.33 -3.45 0.04
C PRO A 78 8.81 -3.49 0.40
N LYS A 79 9.51 -4.51 -0.12
CA LYS A 79 10.95 -4.71 0.08
C LYS A 79 11.81 -3.57 -0.47
N SER A 80 11.37 -2.84 -1.50
CA SER A 80 12.15 -1.71 -2.05
C SER A 80 12.24 -0.53 -1.08
N ILE A 81 11.37 -0.49 -0.07
CA ILE A 81 11.40 0.50 1.02
C ILE A 81 11.72 -0.13 2.39
N GLY A 82 12.22 -1.38 2.40
CA GLY A 82 12.67 -2.06 3.63
C GLY A 82 11.56 -2.71 4.47
N TYR A 83 10.35 -2.89 3.93
CA TYR A 83 9.22 -3.50 4.63
C TYR A 83 8.83 -4.86 4.04
N THR A 84 8.15 -5.68 4.83
CA THR A 84 7.36 -6.85 4.38
C THR A 84 5.95 -6.43 4.00
N VAL A 85 5.19 -7.29 3.31
CA VAL A 85 3.76 -7.03 3.01
C VAL A 85 2.92 -6.74 4.27
N PRO A 86 2.99 -7.55 5.36
CA PRO A 86 2.25 -7.23 6.59
C PRO A 86 2.59 -5.87 7.17
N GLU A 87 3.87 -5.50 7.20
CA GLU A 87 4.29 -4.21 7.77
C GLU A 87 3.83 -3.04 6.90
N LEU A 88 3.86 -3.17 5.57
CA LEU A 88 3.25 -2.18 4.68
C LEU A 88 1.75 -2.03 4.96
N PHE A 89 1.03 -3.13 5.14
CA PHE A 89 -0.41 -3.07 5.39
C PHE A 89 -0.75 -2.47 6.76
N ASP A 90 0.07 -2.70 7.78
CA ASP A 90 -0.11 -2.04 9.07
C ASP A 90 0.22 -0.53 9.00
N MET A 91 1.26 -0.16 8.25
CA MET A 91 1.57 1.24 7.94
C MET A 91 0.38 1.91 7.22
N LEU A 92 -0.12 1.29 6.16
CA LEU A 92 -1.28 1.76 5.41
C LEU A 92 -2.48 1.94 6.32
N ARG A 93 -2.81 0.94 7.14
CA ARG A 93 -3.93 1.00 8.09
C ARG A 93 -3.80 2.16 9.06
N THR A 94 -2.60 2.36 9.61
CA THR A 94 -2.31 3.43 10.57
C THR A 94 -2.46 4.81 9.93
N ILE A 95 -1.95 4.99 8.71
CA ILE A 95 -2.01 6.27 7.98
C ILE A 95 -3.41 6.57 7.43
N LEU A 96 -4.17 5.56 7.01
CA LEU A 96 -5.54 5.76 6.53
C LEU A 96 -6.49 6.27 7.64
N ASP A 97 -6.26 5.81 8.88
CA ASP A 97 -6.98 6.24 10.09
C ASP A 97 -6.54 7.64 10.54
N ASP A 98 -5.23 7.86 10.65
CA ASP A 98 -4.63 9.15 11.01
C ASP A 98 -3.53 9.52 10.00
N PRO A 99 -3.81 10.38 9.00
CA PRO A 99 -2.83 10.76 7.99
C PRO A 99 -1.56 11.39 8.55
N GLU A 100 -1.61 12.06 9.70
CA GLU A 100 -0.43 12.70 10.32
C GLU A 100 0.51 11.68 10.99
N SER A 101 0.04 10.45 11.20
CA SER A 101 0.86 9.37 11.75
C SER A 101 1.99 8.91 10.82
N TYR A 102 2.01 9.34 9.55
CA TYR A 102 3.06 9.01 8.58
C TYR A 102 4.47 9.32 9.09
N MET A 103 4.61 10.38 9.90
CA MET A 103 5.88 10.80 10.52
C MET A 103 6.52 9.70 11.39
N ARG A 104 5.74 8.72 11.85
CA ARG A 104 6.25 7.57 12.63
C ARG A 104 7.03 6.58 11.78
N PHE A 105 6.79 6.59 10.47
CA PHE A 105 7.38 5.68 9.49
C PHE A 105 8.48 6.33 8.65
N GLU A 106 8.72 7.63 8.87
CA GLU A 106 9.86 8.34 8.28
C GLU A 106 11.18 7.79 8.85
N PRO A 107 12.24 7.66 8.04
CA PRO A 107 13.57 7.36 8.52
C PRO A 107 13.98 8.38 9.58
N ARG A 108 14.32 7.92 10.79
CA ARG A 108 14.92 8.80 11.79
C ARG A 108 16.36 9.09 11.36
N ASN A 109 16.63 10.34 11.01
CA ASN A 109 17.99 10.85 10.81
C ASN A 109 18.85 10.66 12.06
#